data_AF-A0A3D3WIC2-F1
#
_entry.id   AF-A0A3D3WIC2-F1
#
_cell.length_a   1.000
_cell.length_b   1.000
_cell.length_c   1.000
_cell.angle_alpha   90.00
_cell.angle_beta   90.00
_cell.angle_gamma   90.00
#
_symmetry.space_group_name_H-M   'P 1'
#
loop_
_entity.id
_entity.type
_entity.pdbx_description
1 polymer ?
#
loop_
_entity_poly.entity_id
_entity_poly.type
_entity_poly.pdbx_seq_one_letter_code
_entity_poly.pdbx_strand_id
1 'polypeptide(L)' 'GCAIDIPLGHINAAYVRSHFDAMEVRLADAPRRGEIMFCLAMTKGPRIHHRMGGLGVADVKGEDGLR' A
#
# COMPACT_ATOMS: atom_id res chain seq x y z
N GLY A 1 16.66 -14.21 1.13
CA GLY A 1 16.28 -12.94 1.76
C GLY A 1 15.12 -13.13 2.70
N CYS A 2 14.96 -12.17 3.61
CA CYS A 2 13.79 -12.03 4.47
C CYS A 2 12.61 -11.49 3.64
N ALA A 3 11.39 -11.93 3.93
CA ALA A 3 10.19 -11.34 3.34
C ALA A 3 9.85 -10.02 4.05
N ILE A 4 9.37 -9.03 3.31
CA ILE A 4 8.86 -7.77 3.84
C ILE A 4 7.52 -7.45 3.20
N ASP A 5 6.54 -7.06 4.01
CA ASP A 5 5.27 -6.54 3.53
C ASP A 5 5.36 -5.03 3.31
N ILE A 6 5.01 -4.58 2.10
CA ILE A 6 4.91 -3.16 1.76
C ILE A 6 3.44 -2.74 1.92
N PRO A 7 3.08 -1.96 2.96
CA PRO A 7 1.72 -1.49 3.12
C PRO A 7 1.37 -0.46 2.03
N LEU A 8 0.16 -0.58 1.52
CA LEU A 8 -0.39 0.26 0.47
C LEU A 8 -1.53 1.11 1.04
N GLY A 9 -1.66 2.32 0.50
CA GLY A 9 -2.73 3.26 0.80
C GLY A 9 -3.16 4.01 -0.45
N HIS A 10 -4.31 4.66 -0.39
CA HIS A 10 -4.80 5.44 -1.52
C HIS A 10 -3.96 6.71 -1.71
N ILE A 11 -3.53 6.94 -2.95
CA ILE A 11 -2.58 8.01 -3.31
C ILE A 11 -3.09 9.43 -2.97
N ASN A 12 -4.40 9.67 -3.09
CA ASN A 12 -4.97 11.01 -2.88
C ASN A 12 -5.54 11.24 -1.47
N ALA A 13 -5.76 10.18 -0.69
CA ALA A 13 -6.42 10.28 0.62
C ALA A 13 -6.13 9.06 1.49
N ALA A 14 -5.29 9.23 2.51
CA ALA A 14 -4.80 8.14 3.34
C ALA A 14 -5.89 7.35 4.08
N TYR A 15 -7.06 7.95 4.35
CA TYR A 15 -8.14 7.29 5.10
C TYR A 15 -9.13 6.47 4.24
N VAL A 16 -8.93 6.40 2.93
CA VAL A 16 -9.79 5.57 2.06
C VAL A 16 -9.60 4.09 2.41
N ARG A 17 -10.54 3.55 3.18
CA ARG A 17 -10.38 2.24 3.85
C ARG A 17 -10.32 1.06 2.88
N SER A 18 -10.86 1.24 1.68
CA SER A 18 -10.83 0.22 0.64
C SER A 18 -9.43 -0.08 0.10
N HIS A 19 -8.48 0.83 0.26
CA HIS A 19 -7.13 0.77 -0.31
C HIS A 19 -6.04 0.39 0.68
N PHE A 20 -6.37 0.12 1.96
CA PHE A 20 -5.44 -0.52 2.86
C PHE A 20 -5.16 -1.95 2.37
N ASP A 21 -3.95 -2.20 1.92
CA ASP A 21 -3.52 -3.50 1.44
C ASP A 21 -2.03 -3.69 1.75
N ALA A 22 -1.47 -4.85 1.43
CA ALA A 22 -0.04 -5.09 1.51
C ALA A 22 0.44 -5.98 0.37
N MET A 23 1.68 -5.78 -0.07
CA MET A 23 2.34 -6.65 -1.04
C MET A 23 3.64 -7.18 -0.44
N GLU A 24 3.75 -8.50 -0.31
CA GLU A 24 4.99 -9.16 0.10
C GLU A 24 6.03 -9.04 -1.02
N VAL A 25 7.24 -8.59 -0.66
CA VAL A 25 8.41 -8.61 -1.52
C VAL A 25 9.51 -9.44 -0.87
N ARG A 26 10.09 -10.33 -1.65
CA ARG A 26 11.21 -11.17 -1.23
C ARG A 26 12.15 -11.42 -2.39
N LEU A 27 13.45 -11.30 -2.12
CA LEU A 27 14.50 -11.73 -3.05
C LEU A 27 15.31 -12.85 -2.39
N ALA A 28 15.49 -13.97 -3.12
CA ALA A 28 16.00 -15.21 -2.56
C ALA A 28 17.41 -15.07 -1.96
N ASP A 29 18.28 -14.26 -2.56
CA ASP A 29 19.69 -14.11 -2.19
C ASP A 29 20.09 -12.69 -1.76
N ALA A 30 19.12 -11.79 -1.54
CA ALA A 30 19.36 -10.40 -1.17
C ALA A 30 18.55 -9.97 0.08
N PRO A 31 18.94 -8.85 0.74
CA PRO A 31 20.22 -8.15 0.56
C PRO A 31 21.37 -8.97 1.14
N ARG A 32 22.50 -9.05 0.42
CA ARG A 32 23.73 -9.63 0.95
C ARG A 32 24.40 -8.66 1.92
N ARG A 33 25.47 -9.11 2.56
CA ARG A 33 26.26 -8.24 3.45
C ARG A 33 26.78 -7.03 2.69
N GLY A 34 26.40 -5.82 3.13
CA GLY A 34 26.82 -4.56 2.51
C GLY A 34 25.90 -4.07 1.38
N GLU A 35 24.78 -4.73 1.11
CA GLU A 35 23.79 -4.30 0.12
C GLU A 35 22.54 -3.71 0.79
N ILE A 36 21.79 -2.90 0.04
CA ILE A 36 20.49 -2.36 0.43
C ILE A 36 19.50 -2.65 -0.70
N MET A 37 18.29 -3.12 -0.35
CA MET A 37 17.20 -3.35 -1.29
C MET A 37 16.16 -2.23 -1.16
N PHE A 38 15.93 -1.47 -2.22
CA PHE A 38 14.87 -0.47 -2.29
C PHE A 38 13.65 -1.06 -2.99
N CYS A 39 12.45 -0.83 -2.43
CA CYS A 39 11.21 -1.34 -2.98
C CYS A 39 10.14 -0.23 -3.02
N LEU A 40 9.39 -0.17 -4.12
CA LEU A 40 8.20 0.66 -4.27
C LEU A 40 7.08 -0.24 -4.83
N ALA A 41 5.87 -0.09 -4.31
CA ALA A 41 4.70 -0.84 -4.76
C ALA A 41 3.55 0.11 -5.11
N MET A 42 2.80 -0.24 -6.15
CA MET A 42 1.63 0.50 -6.63
C MET A 42 0.55 -0.50 -7.05
N THR A 43 -0.72 -0.14 -6.89
CA THR A 43 -1.87 -0.94 -7.32
C THR A 43 -2.87 -0.10 -8.10
N LYS A 44 -3.75 -0.76 -8.86
CA LYS A 44 -4.79 -0.09 -9.67
C LYS A 44 -6.10 0.15 -8.90
N GLY A 45 -6.22 -0.28 -7.64
CA GLY A 45 -7.50 -0.17 -6.94
C GLY A 45 -7.57 -0.82 -5.56
N PRO A 46 -8.80 -0.98 -5.04
CA PRO A 46 -9.05 -1.45 -3.68
C PRO A 46 -8.89 -2.97 -3.54
N ARG A 47 -8.94 -3.46 -2.30
CA ARG A 47 -9.03 -4.91 -2.01
C ARG A 47 -10.20 -5.55 -2.77
N ILE A 48 -9.97 -6.71 -3.37
CA ILE A 48 -10.93 -7.45 -4.24
C ILE A 48 -12.31 -7.59 -3.57
N HIS A 49 -12.33 -7.88 -2.27
CA HIS A 49 -13.55 -8.06 -1.49
C HIS A 49 -13.71 -7.01 -0.39
N HIS A 50 -13.42 -5.75 -0.71
CA HIS A 50 -13.68 -4.63 0.20
C HIS A 50 -15.15 -4.59 0.65
N ARG A 51 -15.35 -4.66 1.97
CA ARG A 51 -16.67 -4.71 2.61
C ARG A 51 -16.70 -4.07 4.00
N MET A 52 -15.73 -3.20 4.27
CA MET A 52 -15.58 -2.52 5.56
C MET A 52 -15.69 -1.03 5.29
N GLY A 53 -16.75 -0.35 5.72
CA GLY A 53 -17.05 1.05 5.37
C GLY A 53 -15.98 2.09 5.77
N GLY A 54 -16.40 3.28 6.19
CA GLY A 54 -15.48 4.42 6.33
C GLY A 54 -15.38 5.21 5.03
N LEU A 55 -14.32 6.01 4.87
CA LEU A 55 -14.21 6.96 3.77
C LEU A 55 -14.16 6.24 2.41
N GLY A 56 -15.15 6.52 1.56
CA GLY A 56 -15.18 6.06 0.17
C GLY A 56 -14.36 6.97 -0.73
N VAL A 57 -13.87 6.44 -1.85
CA VAL A 57 -13.14 7.24 -2.86
C VAL A 57 -13.97 8.42 -3.37
N ALA A 58 -15.29 8.23 -3.51
CA ALA A 58 -16.20 9.26 -3.99
C ALA A 58 -16.41 10.41 -2.98
N ASP A 59 -16.10 10.17 -1.69
CA ASP A 59 -16.25 11.15 -0.62
C ASP A 59 -14.97 11.98 -0.41
N VAL A 60 -13.94 11.74 -1.23
CA VAL A 60 -12.63 12.36 -1.06
C VAL A 60 -12.65 13.82 -1.51
N LYS A 61 -12.14 14.71 -0.65
CA LYS A 61 -11.94 16.13 -1.01
C LYS A 61 -10.54 16.38 -1.56
N GLY A 62 -9.52 15.70 -1.00
CA GLY A 62 -8.15 15.74 -1.48
C GLY A 62 -7.39 17.02 -1.10
N GLU A 63 -7.82 17.72 -0.07
CA GLU A 63 -7.22 19.00 0.38
C GLU A 63 -5.99 18.79 1.27
N ASP A 64 -5.96 17.69 2.04
CA ASP A 64 -4.95 17.42 3.08
C ASP A 64 -4.17 16.11 2.86
N GLY A 65 -4.49 15.36 1.79
CA GLY A 65 -3.95 14.02 1.54
C GLY A 65 -4.44 12.94 2.51
N LEU A 66 -5.39 13.26 3.40
CA LEU A 66 -5.98 12.34 4.36
C LEU A 66 -7.42 11.99 4.00
N ARG A 67 -8.24 12.99 3.64
CA ARG A 67 -9.68 12.82 3.37
C ARG A 67 -10.09 13.29 1.99
#